data_AF-A0A6I5CPB9-F1
#
_entry.id   AF-A0A6I5CPB9-F1
#
_cell.length_a   1.000
_cell.length_b   1.000
_cell.length_c   1.000
_cell.angle_alpha   90.00
_cell.angle_beta   90.00
_cell.angle_gamma   90.00
#
_symmetry.space_group_name_H-M   'P 1'
#
loop_
_entity.id
_entity.type
_entity.pdbx_description
1 polymer ?
#
loop_
_entity_poly.entity_id
_entity_poly.type
_entity_poly.pdbx_seq_one_letter_code
_entity_poly.pdbx_strand_id
1 'polypeptide(L)' 'AVTSAAAVPGCQTGASHEGDIAAAARFAVETAKAYGGGRLDFHDEAEFAALVARYGPLAHLQTLGNAPRES' A
#
# COMPACT_ATOMS: atom_id res chain seq x y z
N ALA A 1 3.21 -41.63 9.23
CA ALA A 1 3.06 -40.83 8.01
C ALA A 1 4.07 -39.69 8.07
N VAL A 2 5.01 -39.63 7.12
CA VAL A 2 5.99 -38.55 6.99
C VAL A 2 5.33 -37.47 6.15
N THR A 3 5.01 -36.33 6.75
CA THR A 3 4.44 -35.18 6.05
C THR A 3 5.55 -34.55 5.21
N SER A 4 5.54 -34.83 3.92
CA SER A 4 6.33 -34.06 2.95
C SER A 4 5.91 -32.59 3.06
N ALA A 5 6.82 -31.74 3.55
CA ALA A 5 6.73 -30.30 3.32
C ALA A 5 6.80 -30.12 1.80
N ALA A 6 5.66 -29.92 1.16
CA ALA A 6 5.64 -29.55 -0.23
C ALA A 6 6.49 -28.28 -0.33
N ALA A 7 7.59 -28.36 -1.07
CA ALA A 7 8.31 -27.17 -1.50
C ALA A 7 7.30 -26.34 -2.28
N VAL A 8 6.78 -25.27 -1.67
CA VAL A 8 6.03 -24.26 -2.39
C VAL A 8 7.05 -23.68 -3.35
N PRO A 9 6.87 -23.82 -4.68
CA PRO A 9 7.72 -23.10 -5.61
C PRO A 9 7.63 -21.63 -5.21
N GLY A 10 8.76 -21.04 -4.80
CA GLY A 10 8.81 -19.60 -4.59
C GLY A 10 8.28 -18.93 -5.85
N CYS A 11 7.64 -17.77 -5.72
CA CYS A 11 7.17 -16.91 -6.82
C CYS A 11 8.34 -16.33 -7.65
N GLN A 12 9.35 -17.14 -7.93
CA GLN A 12 10.64 -16.75 -8.48
C GLN A 12 10.63 -16.68 -10.02
N THR A 13 9.44 -16.51 -10.61
CA THR A 13 9.26 -16.17 -12.01
C THR A 13 8.14 -15.15 -12.16
N GLY A 14 8.47 -13.85 -12.10
CA GLY A 14 7.78 -12.93 -13.01
C GLY A 14 7.10 -11.66 -12.47
N ALA A 15 7.36 -11.19 -11.25
CA ALA A 15 7.23 -9.73 -10.99
C ALA A 15 8.38 -8.93 -11.66
N SER A 16 9.10 -9.57 -12.59
CA SER A 16 10.23 -9.05 -13.36
C SER A 16 9.98 -9.11 -14.85
N HIS A 17 8.71 -9.14 -15.27
CA HIS A 17 8.39 -8.74 -16.64
C HIS A 17 8.76 -7.26 -16.75
N GLU A 18 9.79 -6.97 -17.55
CA GLU A 18 10.39 -5.64 -17.66
C GLU A 18 9.35 -4.58 -18.05
N GLY A 19 8.38 -4.93 -18.88
CA GLY A 19 7.25 -4.07 -19.23
C GLY A 19 6.39 -3.66 -18.02
N ASP A 20 6.06 -4.60 -17.13
CA ASP A 20 5.23 -4.33 -15.96
C ASP A 20 5.96 -3.45 -14.95
N ILE A 21 7.26 -3.71 -14.73
CA ILE A 21 8.12 -2.86 -13.89
C ILE A 21 8.18 -1.44 -14.47
N ALA A 22 8.44 -1.33 -15.77
CA ALA A 22 8.57 -0.03 -16.44
C ALA A 22 7.24 0.74 -16.37
N ALA A 23 6.10 0.07 -16.56
CA ALA A 23 4.78 0.69 -16.45
C ALA A 23 4.50 1.18 -15.02
N ALA A 24 4.74 0.34 -14.01
CA ALA A 24 4.54 0.71 -12.61
C ALA A 24 5.44 1.89 -12.19
N ALA A 25 6.72 1.86 -12.57
CA ALA A 25 7.66 2.94 -12.28
C ALA A 25 7.25 4.26 -12.95
N ARG A 26 6.85 4.22 -14.23
CA ARG A 26 6.36 5.41 -14.94
C ARG A 26 5.09 5.96 -14.29
N PHE A 27 4.13 5.10 -13.96
CA PHE A 27 2.91 5.51 -13.28
C PHE A 27 3.21 6.21 -11.94
N ALA A 28 4.07 5.62 -11.10
CA ALA A 28 4.42 6.20 -9.81
C ALA A 28 5.08 7.58 -9.96
N VAL A 29 6.02 7.72 -10.90
CA VAL A 29 6.73 8.99 -11.14
C VAL A 29 5.80 10.06 -11.70
N GLU A 30 4.96 9.73 -12.69
CA GLU A 30 4.03 10.72 -13.25
C GLU A 30 2.92 11.11 -12.26
N THR A 31 2.46 10.17 -11.44
CA THR A 31 1.53 10.47 -10.34
C THR A 31 2.18 11.43 -9.33
N ALA A 32 3.42 11.18 -8.94
CA ALA A 32 4.15 12.06 -8.02
C ALA A 32 4.35 13.48 -8.60
N LYS A 33 4.66 13.59 -9.90
CA LYS A 33 4.76 14.88 -10.60
C LYS A 33 3.42 15.61 -10.70
N ALA A 34 2.34 14.88 -10.97
CA ALA A 34 1.00 15.46 -11.06
C ALA A 34 0.53 15.97 -9.69
N TYR A 35 0.69 15.15 -8.65
CA TYR A 35 0.34 15.50 -7.27
C TYR A 35 1.20 16.64 -6.73
N GLY A 36 2.53 16.53 -6.83
CA GLY A 36 3.45 17.58 -6.39
C GLY A 36 3.30 18.90 -7.15
N GLY A 37 2.74 18.84 -8.37
CA GLY A 37 2.39 20.01 -9.16
C GLY A 37 0.97 20.56 -8.93
N GLY A 38 0.20 19.99 -7.99
CA GLY A 38 -1.17 20.43 -7.67
C GLY A 38 -2.18 20.16 -8.79
N ARG A 39 -1.95 19.15 -9.62
CA ARG A 39 -2.81 18.79 -10.78
C ARG A 39 -3.56 17.47 -10.57
N LEU A 40 -3.39 16.84 -9.42
CA LEU A 40 -4.00 15.56 -9.07
C LEU A 40 -4.29 15.57 -7.57
N ASP A 41 -5.49 15.13 -7.21
CA ASP A 41 -5.89 14.87 -5.83
C ASP A 41 -5.97 13.35 -5.64
N PHE A 42 -5.49 12.84 -4.50
CA PHE A 42 -5.55 11.41 -4.19
C PHE A 42 -6.92 10.96 -3.66
N HIS A 43 -7.72 11.91 -3.16
CA HIS A 43 -9.02 11.67 -2.58
C HIS A 43 -9.89 12.92 -2.73
N ASP A 44 -11.20 12.75 -2.60
CA ASP A 44 -12.12 13.87 -2.46
C ASP A 44 -12.04 14.43 -1.05
N GLU A 45 -11.62 15.69 -0.93
CA GLU A 45 -11.44 16.37 0.35
C GLU A 45 -12.74 16.45 1.17
N ALA A 46 -13.89 16.66 0.51
CA ALA A 46 -15.17 16.77 1.18
C ALA A 46 -15.63 15.40 1.72
N GLU A 47 -15.43 14.34 0.96
CA GLU A 47 -15.70 12.98 1.41
C GLU A 47 -14.78 12.59 2.58
N PHE A 48 -13.48 12.89 2.48
CA PHE A 48 -12.52 12.60 3.55
C PHE A 48 -12.84 13.36 4.83
N ALA A 49 -13.18 14.65 4.73
CA ALA A 49 -13.62 15.45 5.88
C ALA A 49 -14.89 14.84 6.53
N ALA A 50 -15.83 14.33 5.74
CA ALA A 50 -17.02 13.66 6.26
C ALA A 50 -16.69 12.37 7.02
N LEU A 51 -15.72 11.58 6.52
CA LEU A 51 -15.23 10.38 7.21
C LEU A 51 -14.58 10.73 8.55
N VAL A 52 -13.70 11.73 8.56
CA VAL A 52 -13.02 12.21 9.78
C VAL A 52 -14.04 12.74 10.80
N ALA A 53 -15.05 13.48 10.36
CA ALA A 53 -16.09 13.99 11.26
C ALA A 53 -16.91 12.86 11.92
N ARG A 54 -17.16 11.76 11.19
CA ARG A 54 -17.97 10.63 11.70
C ARG A 54 -17.18 9.67 12.59
N TYR A 55 -15.93 9.40 12.25
CA TYR A 55 -15.16 8.32 12.87
C TYR A 55 -13.91 8.80 13.60
N GLY A 56 -13.59 10.10 13.54
CA GLY A 56 -12.29 10.62 13.94
C GLY A 56 -11.19 10.27 12.93
N PRO A 57 -9.93 10.63 13.21
CA PRO A 57 -8.82 10.51 12.26
C PRO A 57 -8.34 9.07 12.00
N LEU A 58 -8.83 8.07 12.73
CA LEU A 58 -8.42 6.65 12.64
C LEU A 58 -6.89 6.39 12.70
N ALA A 59 -6.08 7.37 13.11
CA ALA A 59 -4.62 7.31 13.09
C ALA A 59 -4.02 6.16 13.92
N HIS A 60 -4.77 5.63 14.90
CA HIS A 60 -4.36 4.44 15.66
C HIS A 60 -4.20 3.18 14.79
N LEU A 61 -4.88 3.11 13.63
CA LEU A 61 -4.72 2.04 12.65
C LEU A 61 -3.43 2.14 11.83
N GLN A 62 -2.79 3.32 11.81
CA GLN A 62 -1.54 3.58 11.10
C GLN A 62 -0.29 3.31 11.97
N THR A 63 -0.44 2.48 12.99
CA THR A 63 0.63 2.09 13.91
C THR A 63 1.01 0.62 13.67
N LEU A 64 2.10 0.15 14.27
CA LEU A 64 2.47 -1.28 14.24
C LEU A 64 1.53 -2.17 15.08
N GLY A 65 0.41 -1.63 15.56
CA GLY A 65 -0.48 -2.26 16.53
C GLY A 65 0.02 -2.15 17.96
N ASN A 66 -0.80 -2.59 18.91
CA ASN A 66 -0.42 -2.60 20.33
C ASN A 66 0.45 -3.84 20.61
N ALA A 67 1.77 -3.68 20.59
CA ALA A 67 2.66 -4.69 21.15
C ALA A 67 2.39 -4.81 22.66
N PRO A 68 2.31 -6.04 23.23
CA PRO A 68 2.28 -6.21 24.67
C PRO A 68 3.51 -5.52 25.28
N ARG A 69 3.31 -4.74 26.33
CA ARG A 69 4.44 -4.16 27.09
C ARG A 69 5.13 -5.32 27.80
N GLU A 70 6.31 -5.71 27.33
CA GLU A 70 7.14 -6.68 28.05
C GLU A 70 7.44 -6.12 29.45
N SER A 71 7.09 -6.92 30.46
CA SER A 71 7.18 -6.60 31.89
C SER A 71 8.46 -7.13 32.50
#